data_AF-A0A0E3WWA2-F1
#
_entry.id   AF-A0A0E3WWA2-F1
#
_cell.length_a   1.000
_cell.length_b   1.000
_cell.length_c   1.000
_cell.angle_alpha   90.00
_cell.angle_beta   90.00
_cell.angle_gamma   90.00
#
_symmetry.space_group_name_H-M   'P 1'
#
loop_
_entity.id
_entity.type
_entity.pdbx_description
1 polymer ?
#
loop_
_entity_poly.entity_id
_entity_poly.type
_entity_poly.pdbx_seq_one_letter_code
_entity_poly.pdbx_strand_id
1 'polypeptide(L)'
;MKIKLAHLISFLVFLVFGNLGIIEATETEATETEATQISPYDQVQEVEAAPGVETQITTSERVTVHYCPAIYGDKIVWYNNNYGTGSDICMYDLSTSTISNISTNEFDGYDPVIYKDRIVRLDSRNGHPEIYMYNLSTSTESRITNFRSFKAGPDIYEDRIVWFEMRNGDYDIYMYDLANSTETQITFNESGQTSPSIYGDRIVWTDSRNGQENTDIYMYNISTARETQITKNESDQLGPAIYDDKIVWTDMRNGNADIYMYNLSTCEEYQITINEYVQANPAIYEDKIVWVDYRGKQSGAYPDSDIYIYDLSTSKEMSVITERSSQSDPDIYGNRIVWVDNRDGNWQHYNIYMFTLETSEETGATEPVEGLKKLKNHLNSLYLQPSTATVLGAKLDSAIAYLEKGEEEKSLTELENFIECVYSMQEKGKLEDKEVECIVSETQRSIDLMKIPDRI
;
A
#
# COMPACT_ATOMS: atom_id res chain seq x y z
N MET A 1 24.72 21.37 -12.38
CA MET A 1 25.11 20.27 -11.47
C MET A 1 23.81 19.74 -10.89
N LYS A 2 23.18 18.80 -11.62
CA LYS A 2 21.85 18.24 -11.38
C LYS A 2 22.08 16.79 -10.95
N ILE A 3 21.89 16.48 -9.69
CA ILE A 3 21.78 15.10 -9.20
C ILE A 3 20.38 15.00 -8.59
N LYS A 4 19.74 13.89 -8.93
CA LYS A 4 18.31 13.64 -9.01
C LYS A 4 17.68 13.49 -7.62
N LEU A 5 16.54 14.14 -7.43
CA LEU A 5 15.77 14.18 -6.17
C LEU A 5 14.93 12.92 -5.93
N ALA A 6 14.75 12.07 -6.95
CA ALA A 6 14.08 10.77 -6.83
C ALA A 6 14.83 9.78 -5.91
N HIS A 7 16.11 10.01 -5.63
CA HIS A 7 16.81 9.23 -4.61
C HIS A 7 16.36 9.60 -3.20
N LEU A 8 15.82 10.80 -2.95
CA LEU A 8 15.63 11.33 -1.59
C LEU A 8 14.51 10.62 -0.79
N ILE A 9 13.52 10.01 -1.45
CA ILE A 9 12.43 9.31 -0.78
C ILE A 9 12.87 7.91 -0.32
N SER A 10 13.65 7.17 -1.13
CA SER A 10 14.38 5.99 -0.63
C SER A 10 15.53 6.36 0.33
N PHE A 11 16.08 7.58 0.25
CA PHE A 11 17.18 8.02 1.13
C PHE A 11 16.71 8.45 2.52
N LEU A 12 15.43 8.73 2.73
CA LEU A 12 14.95 9.15 4.06
C LEU A 12 15.03 8.01 5.08
N VAL A 13 14.88 6.74 4.64
CA VAL A 13 15.15 5.56 5.46
C VAL A 13 16.65 5.45 5.83
N PHE A 14 17.55 5.98 4.98
CA PHE A 14 19.00 5.92 5.21
C PHE A 14 19.54 7.00 6.18
N LEU A 15 18.84 8.12 6.38
CA LEU A 15 19.34 9.23 7.20
C LEU A 15 19.22 8.99 8.73
N VAL A 16 18.43 8.02 9.16
CA VAL A 16 18.25 7.66 10.59
C VAL A 16 19.47 6.90 11.16
N PHE A 17 20.33 6.31 10.32
CA PHE A 17 21.47 5.48 10.77
C PHE A 17 22.80 6.23 10.95
N GLY A 18 22.82 7.56 10.77
CA GLY A 18 24.05 8.35 10.69
C GLY A 18 24.70 8.77 12.02
N ASN A 19 24.18 8.38 13.19
CA ASN A 19 24.66 8.93 14.46
C ASN A 19 24.63 7.94 15.64
N LEU A 20 25.36 6.82 15.54
CA LEU A 20 25.78 6.06 16.71
C LEU A 20 27.31 6.06 16.80
N GLY A 21 27.79 6.71 17.87
CA GLY A 21 29.20 6.99 18.13
C GLY A 21 30.03 5.73 18.29
N ILE A 22 31.21 5.77 17.66
CA ILE A 22 32.29 4.81 17.83
C ILE A 22 32.77 4.88 19.29
N ILE A 23 32.58 3.79 20.05
CA ILE A 23 33.31 3.54 21.30
C ILE A 23 34.55 2.72 20.92
N GLU A 24 35.74 3.30 21.06
CA GLU A 24 37.01 2.58 20.95
C GLU A 24 37.12 1.54 22.08
N ALA A 25 37.07 0.26 21.73
CA ALA A 25 37.42 -0.83 22.65
C ALA A 25 38.89 -1.23 22.41
N THR A 26 39.70 -1.08 23.46
CA THR A 26 41.12 -1.46 23.50
C THR A 26 41.30 -2.98 23.46
N GLU A 27 42.15 -3.46 22.55
CA GLU A 27 42.54 -4.86 22.39
C GLU A 27 43.11 -5.47 23.68
N THR A 28 42.65 -6.68 24.01
CA THR A 28 43.40 -7.62 24.85
C THR A 28 43.34 -9.01 24.21
N GLU A 29 44.51 -9.57 23.90
CA GLU A 29 44.71 -10.90 23.34
C GLU A 29 44.12 -11.99 24.25
N ALA A 30 43.29 -12.87 23.67
CA ALA A 30 43.03 -14.19 24.25
C ALA A 30 42.86 -15.24 23.15
N THR A 31 43.50 -16.37 23.40
CA THR A 31 43.88 -17.48 22.52
C THR A 31 42.73 -18.29 21.92
N GLU A 32 42.94 -18.73 20.67
CA GLU A 32 42.12 -19.65 19.88
C GLU A 32 41.74 -20.93 20.64
N THR A 33 40.44 -21.24 20.61
CA THR A 33 39.94 -22.62 20.67
C THR A 33 38.91 -22.79 19.55
N GLU A 34 39.14 -23.76 18.67
CA GLU A 34 38.26 -24.14 17.57
C GLU A 34 36.90 -24.61 18.12
N ALA A 35 35.96 -23.67 18.23
CA ALA A 35 34.54 -23.95 18.13
C ALA A 35 34.15 -23.57 16.71
N THR A 36 33.50 -24.47 15.97
CA THR A 36 32.76 -24.11 14.77
C THR A 36 31.68 -23.12 15.18
N GLN A 37 32.00 -21.82 15.15
CA GLN A 37 31.04 -20.75 15.23
C GLN A 37 30.19 -20.85 13.97
N ILE A 38 29.03 -21.48 14.10
CA ILE A 38 27.90 -21.16 13.23
C ILE A 38 27.69 -19.66 13.43
N SER A 39 27.77 -18.92 12.34
CA SER A 39 27.58 -17.48 12.34
C SER A 39 26.19 -17.19 12.93
N PRO A 40 26.00 -16.19 13.82
CA PRO A 40 24.66 -15.80 14.25
C PRO A 40 23.73 -15.45 13.06
N TYR A 41 24.32 -15.18 11.90
CA TYR A 41 23.68 -14.86 10.63
C TYR A 41 23.15 -16.07 9.85
N ASP A 42 23.40 -17.32 10.28
CA ASP A 42 22.92 -18.54 9.60
C ASP A 42 21.51 -18.98 10.04
N GLN A 43 20.83 -18.20 10.90
CA GLN A 43 19.43 -18.44 11.30
C GLN A 43 18.49 -17.51 10.49
N VAL A 44 18.61 -17.52 9.17
CA VAL A 44 17.57 -16.94 8.31
C VAL A 44 16.29 -17.74 8.56
N GLN A 45 15.21 -17.07 8.96
CA GLN A 45 13.91 -17.72 9.03
C GLN A 45 13.51 -18.12 7.60
N GLU A 46 13.80 -19.36 7.23
CA GLU A 46 13.40 -19.96 5.97
C GLU A 46 11.88 -20.09 5.95
N VAL A 47 11.23 -19.19 5.20
CA VAL A 47 9.83 -19.35 4.82
C VAL A 47 9.77 -20.06 3.48
N GLU A 48 8.68 -20.75 3.23
CA GLU A 48 8.47 -21.38 1.92
C GLU A 48 8.31 -20.33 0.80
N ALA A 49 8.62 -20.72 -0.43
CA ALA A 49 8.38 -19.90 -1.60
C ALA A 49 6.89 -19.90 -1.97
N ALA A 50 6.36 -18.73 -2.33
CA ALA A 50 5.01 -18.60 -2.81
C ALA A 50 4.82 -19.43 -4.10
N PRO A 51 3.72 -20.18 -4.24
CA PRO A 51 3.45 -20.93 -5.46
C PRO A 51 3.08 -19.96 -6.58
N GLY A 52 3.74 -20.06 -7.73
CA GLY A 52 3.54 -19.12 -8.82
C GLY A 52 4.62 -19.16 -9.88
N VAL A 53 4.49 -18.24 -10.84
CA VAL A 53 5.39 -18.11 -11.98
C VAL A 53 5.91 -16.68 -12.08
N GLU A 54 7.22 -16.56 -12.11
CA GLU A 54 7.91 -15.31 -12.44
C GLU A 54 7.93 -15.06 -13.96
N THR A 55 7.74 -13.80 -14.36
CA THR A 55 7.83 -13.32 -15.73
C THR A 55 8.62 -12.01 -15.75
N GLN A 56 9.68 -11.95 -16.54
CA GLN A 56 10.39 -10.70 -16.81
C GLN A 56 9.57 -9.83 -17.77
N ILE A 57 9.24 -8.60 -17.38
CA ILE A 57 8.43 -7.67 -18.18
C ILE A 57 9.32 -6.85 -19.11
N THR A 58 10.47 -6.38 -18.62
CA THR A 58 11.40 -5.56 -19.40
C THR A 58 12.77 -6.20 -19.50
N THR A 59 13.40 -6.03 -20.66
CA THR A 59 14.83 -6.33 -20.85
C THR A 59 15.57 -5.04 -21.16
N SER A 60 16.55 -4.68 -20.33
CA SER A 60 17.38 -3.50 -20.54
C SER A 60 18.35 -3.71 -21.71
N GLU A 61 17.99 -3.29 -22.92
CA GLU A 61 18.92 -3.30 -24.08
C GLU A 61 19.89 -2.09 -24.08
N ARG A 62 19.72 -1.12 -23.16
CA ARG A 62 20.51 0.12 -23.02
C ARG A 62 20.62 0.56 -21.55
N VAL A 63 21.32 1.69 -21.31
CA VAL A 63 21.43 2.42 -20.03
C VAL A 63 20.07 3.03 -19.60
N THR A 64 18.98 2.27 -19.71
CA THR A 64 17.64 2.68 -19.28
C THR A 64 17.38 2.02 -17.94
N VAL A 65 16.88 2.80 -16.98
CA VAL A 65 16.49 2.25 -15.68
C VAL A 65 14.99 2.34 -15.51
N HIS A 66 14.38 1.23 -15.13
CA HIS A 66 12.95 1.12 -14.87
C HIS A 66 12.68 1.31 -13.37
N TYR A 67 11.71 2.16 -13.02
CA TYR A 67 11.42 2.53 -11.63
C TYR A 67 9.92 2.66 -11.38
N CYS A 68 9.53 2.49 -10.12
CA CYS A 68 8.18 2.67 -9.58
C CYS A 68 7.10 2.00 -10.47
N PRO A 69 7.15 0.67 -10.61
CA PRO A 69 6.11 -0.05 -11.30
C PRO A 69 4.79 0.06 -10.53
N ALA A 70 3.70 0.22 -11.25
CA ALA A 70 2.35 0.13 -10.71
C ALA A 70 1.49 -0.78 -11.59
N ILE A 71 0.56 -1.52 -10.99
CA ILE A 71 -0.28 -2.50 -11.70
C ILE A 71 -1.77 -2.28 -11.42
N TYR A 72 -2.58 -2.30 -12.48
CA TYR A 72 -4.03 -2.39 -12.36
C TYR A 72 -4.61 -3.20 -13.51
N GLY A 73 -5.45 -4.18 -13.20
CA GLY A 73 -6.03 -5.03 -14.24
C GLY A 73 -4.93 -5.74 -15.03
N ASP A 74 -4.94 -5.62 -16.34
CA ASP A 74 -3.95 -6.18 -17.27
C ASP A 74 -2.81 -5.20 -17.62
N LYS A 75 -2.67 -4.08 -16.91
CA LYS A 75 -1.71 -3.03 -17.26
C LYS A 75 -0.68 -2.83 -16.16
N ILE A 76 0.58 -2.84 -16.57
CA ILE A 76 1.72 -2.48 -15.72
C ILE A 76 2.30 -1.20 -16.29
N VAL A 77 2.46 -0.16 -15.46
CA VAL A 77 3.11 1.09 -15.83
C VAL A 77 4.39 1.28 -15.04
N TRP A 78 5.35 2.00 -15.61
CA TRP A 78 6.60 2.37 -14.93
C TRP A 78 7.20 3.59 -15.62
N TYR A 79 8.22 4.19 -15.03
CA TYR A 79 9.01 5.22 -15.73
C TYR A 79 10.42 4.73 -16.08
N ASN A 80 10.89 5.17 -17.25
CA ASN A 80 12.24 4.92 -17.76
C ASN A 80 13.11 6.12 -17.47
N ASN A 81 14.22 5.96 -16.77
CA ASN A 81 15.23 7.01 -16.63
C ASN A 81 16.30 6.88 -17.73
N ASN A 82 16.20 7.68 -18.78
CA ASN A 82 17.07 7.59 -19.96
C ASN A 82 18.24 8.59 -19.87
N TYR A 83 19.11 8.45 -18.86
CA TYR A 83 20.24 9.33 -18.50
C TYR A 83 20.64 10.38 -19.56
N GLY A 84 20.05 11.58 -19.46
CA GLY A 84 20.38 12.73 -20.31
C GLY A 84 19.38 13.03 -21.43
N THR A 85 18.36 12.19 -21.64
CA THR A 85 17.29 12.39 -22.64
C THR A 85 15.88 12.53 -22.05
N GLY A 86 15.76 12.54 -20.72
CA GLY A 86 14.50 12.66 -20.01
C GLY A 86 14.07 11.36 -19.34
N SER A 87 12.83 11.32 -18.85
CA SER A 87 12.18 10.10 -18.39
C SER A 87 10.82 9.89 -19.04
N ASP A 88 10.56 8.66 -19.46
CA ASP A 88 9.36 8.29 -20.22
C ASP A 88 8.44 7.40 -19.37
N ILE A 89 7.12 7.62 -19.42
CA ILE A 89 6.15 6.66 -18.87
C ILE A 89 5.88 5.59 -19.90
N CYS A 90 6.13 4.35 -19.52
CA CYS A 90 5.86 3.18 -20.32
C CYS A 90 4.74 2.35 -19.70
N MET A 91 4.09 1.56 -20.55
CA MET A 91 3.06 0.63 -20.15
C MET A 91 3.27 -0.70 -20.86
N TYR A 92 3.12 -1.80 -20.13
CA TYR A 92 2.98 -3.14 -20.65
C TYR A 92 1.54 -3.58 -20.49
N ASP A 93 0.92 -3.93 -21.61
CA ASP A 93 -0.41 -4.52 -21.64
C ASP A 93 -0.26 -6.04 -21.70
N LEU A 94 -0.66 -6.72 -20.63
CA LEU A 94 -0.61 -8.18 -20.48
C LEU A 94 -1.56 -8.89 -21.44
N SER A 95 -2.69 -8.26 -21.79
CA SER A 95 -3.69 -8.86 -22.68
C SER A 95 -3.19 -8.98 -24.12
N THR A 96 -2.34 -8.04 -24.55
CA THR A 96 -1.73 -8.02 -25.88
C THR A 96 -0.27 -8.42 -25.87
N SER A 97 0.36 -8.52 -24.70
CA SER A 97 1.80 -8.71 -24.50
C SER A 97 2.64 -7.63 -25.20
N THR A 98 2.18 -6.37 -25.20
CA THR A 98 2.86 -5.26 -25.88
C THR A 98 3.31 -4.17 -24.93
N ILE A 99 4.53 -3.67 -25.14
CA ILE A 99 5.04 -2.44 -24.51
C ILE A 99 4.64 -1.24 -25.38
N SER A 100 4.16 -0.17 -24.74
CA SER A 100 3.86 1.12 -25.36
C SER A 100 4.46 2.27 -24.53
N ASN A 101 4.89 3.35 -25.19
CA ASN A 101 5.28 4.59 -24.54
C ASN A 101 4.03 5.50 -24.44
N ILE A 102 3.69 5.92 -23.23
CA ILE A 102 2.54 6.78 -22.94
C ILE A 102 2.91 8.25 -23.03
N SER A 103 4.14 8.60 -22.64
CA SER A 103 4.66 9.96 -22.81
C SER A 103 4.92 10.28 -24.28
N THR A 104 4.44 11.44 -24.72
CA THR A 104 4.61 11.93 -26.10
C THR A 104 5.79 12.89 -26.27
N ASN A 105 6.48 13.24 -25.16
CA ASN A 105 7.44 14.35 -25.11
C ASN A 105 8.75 13.92 -24.42
N GLU A 106 9.87 14.58 -24.77
CA GLU A 106 11.23 14.37 -24.21
C GLU A 106 11.41 14.84 -22.74
N PHE A 107 10.35 14.92 -21.94
CA PHE A 107 10.38 15.53 -20.61
C PHE A 107 10.10 14.55 -19.49
N ASP A 108 10.67 14.85 -18.31
CA ASP A 108 10.74 13.96 -17.17
C ASP A 108 9.36 13.62 -16.56
N GLY A 109 8.79 12.49 -16.98
CA GLY A 109 7.67 11.81 -16.32
C GLY A 109 8.16 10.83 -15.25
N TYR A 110 7.63 10.91 -14.03
CA TYR A 110 8.03 10.05 -12.90
C TYR A 110 6.85 9.69 -11.99
N ASP A 111 7.07 8.69 -11.15
CA ASP A 111 6.13 8.13 -10.16
C ASP A 111 4.72 7.89 -10.74
N PRO A 112 4.59 7.03 -11.78
CA PRO A 112 3.30 6.73 -12.35
C PRO A 112 2.49 5.82 -11.44
N VAL A 113 1.21 6.11 -11.31
CA VAL A 113 0.18 5.25 -10.71
C VAL A 113 -0.95 5.02 -11.70
N ILE A 114 -1.64 3.89 -11.60
CA ILE A 114 -2.69 3.49 -12.55
C ILE A 114 -3.94 3.02 -11.83
N TYR A 115 -5.10 3.50 -12.30
CA TYR A 115 -6.40 2.98 -11.89
C TYR A 115 -7.33 2.92 -13.10
N LYS A 116 -7.86 1.74 -13.42
CA LYS A 116 -8.65 1.48 -14.62
C LYS A 116 -7.93 1.95 -15.90
N ASP A 117 -8.47 2.97 -16.54
CA ASP A 117 -7.95 3.54 -17.78
C ASP A 117 -7.15 4.84 -17.57
N ARG A 118 -6.78 5.17 -16.32
CA ARG A 118 -6.15 6.44 -15.97
C ARG A 118 -4.76 6.21 -15.42
N ILE A 119 -3.77 6.88 -16.03
CA ILE A 119 -2.40 6.92 -15.55
C ILE A 119 -2.15 8.32 -15.01
N VAL A 120 -1.90 8.43 -13.71
CA VAL A 120 -1.48 9.68 -13.07
C VAL A 120 0.02 9.65 -12.88
N ARG A 121 0.67 10.78 -13.08
CA ARG A 121 2.13 10.90 -12.95
C ARG A 121 2.54 12.31 -12.60
N LEU A 122 3.78 12.43 -12.15
CA LEU A 122 4.46 13.69 -12.11
C LEU A 122 5.14 13.97 -13.45
N ASP A 123 5.12 15.22 -13.91
CA ASP A 123 5.67 15.63 -15.20
C ASP A 123 6.24 17.05 -15.12
N SER A 124 7.55 17.17 -15.37
CA SER A 124 8.30 18.43 -15.23
C SER A 124 8.43 19.24 -16.53
N ARG A 125 7.59 19.01 -17.55
CA ARG A 125 7.71 19.69 -18.87
C ARG A 125 7.65 21.21 -18.81
N ASN A 126 7.04 21.77 -17.76
CA ASN A 126 6.91 23.21 -17.54
C ASN A 126 7.99 23.79 -16.61
N GLY A 127 9.06 23.03 -16.37
CA GLY A 127 10.20 23.43 -15.53
C GLY A 127 9.99 23.21 -14.02
N HIS A 128 8.81 22.74 -13.60
CA HIS A 128 8.46 22.34 -12.22
C HIS A 128 7.55 21.10 -12.27
N PRO A 129 7.57 20.23 -11.23
CA PRO A 129 6.70 19.05 -11.09
C PRO A 129 5.20 19.35 -11.23
N GLU A 130 4.63 18.94 -12.36
CA GLU A 130 3.21 18.81 -12.75
C GLU A 130 2.52 17.54 -12.25
N ILE A 131 1.30 17.52 -11.72
CA ILE A 131 0.49 16.29 -11.79
C ILE A 131 -0.29 16.30 -13.09
N TYR A 132 -0.11 15.24 -13.87
CA TYR A 132 -0.81 15.01 -15.12
C TYR A 132 -1.51 13.66 -15.09
N MET A 133 -2.67 13.60 -15.75
CA MET A 133 -3.41 12.38 -15.99
C MET A 133 -3.45 12.09 -17.50
N TYR A 134 -3.17 10.85 -17.87
CA TYR A 134 -3.42 10.34 -19.21
C TYR A 134 -4.57 9.33 -19.15
N ASN A 135 -5.62 9.56 -19.95
CA ASN A 135 -6.71 8.62 -20.12
C ASN A 135 -6.43 7.73 -21.33
N LEU A 136 -6.31 6.43 -21.10
CA LEU A 136 -6.00 5.40 -22.09
C LEU A 136 -7.14 5.21 -23.10
N SER A 137 -8.39 5.22 -22.64
CA SER A 137 -9.56 4.94 -23.48
C SER A 137 -9.82 6.05 -24.50
N THR A 138 -9.55 7.31 -24.11
CA THR A 138 -9.72 8.49 -24.98
C THR A 138 -8.43 8.96 -25.63
N SER A 139 -7.26 8.45 -25.19
CA SER A 139 -5.94 8.95 -25.55
C SER A 139 -5.78 10.46 -25.32
N THR A 140 -6.34 10.95 -24.20
CA THR A 140 -6.29 12.38 -23.84
C THR A 140 -5.45 12.60 -22.59
N GLU A 141 -4.67 13.67 -22.60
CA GLU A 141 -3.90 14.12 -21.45
C GLU A 141 -4.55 15.36 -20.81
N SER A 142 -4.60 15.39 -19.49
CA SER A 142 -5.09 16.52 -18.69
C SER A 142 -4.06 16.91 -17.64
N ARG A 143 -3.83 18.22 -17.47
CA ARG A 143 -3.04 18.76 -16.37
C ARG A 143 -3.97 18.92 -15.15
N ILE A 144 -3.62 18.28 -14.04
CA ILE A 144 -4.44 18.27 -12.82
C ILE A 144 -4.10 19.47 -11.94
N THR A 145 -2.81 19.70 -11.70
CA THR A 145 -2.34 20.83 -10.88
C THR A 145 -1.75 21.93 -11.73
N ASN A 146 -1.95 23.19 -11.32
CA ASN A 146 -1.42 24.37 -12.02
C ASN A 146 -0.57 25.31 -11.15
N PHE A 147 -0.52 25.06 -9.84
CA PHE A 147 0.21 25.88 -8.89
C PHE A 147 1.67 25.41 -8.79
N ARG A 148 2.58 26.40 -8.75
CA ARG A 148 4.03 26.18 -8.83
C ARG A 148 4.61 25.94 -7.44
N SER A 149 4.62 24.68 -7.03
CA SER A 149 5.28 24.18 -5.80
C SER A 149 5.82 22.78 -6.02
N PHE A 150 6.63 22.33 -5.06
CA PHE A 150 7.01 20.94 -4.99
C PHE A 150 5.77 20.09 -4.65
N LYS A 151 5.55 19.04 -5.43
CA LYS A 151 4.50 18.03 -5.22
C LYS A 151 5.02 16.66 -5.58
N ALA A 152 4.56 15.64 -4.87
CA ALA A 152 4.96 14.25 -5.11
C ALA A 152 3.94 13.26 -4.53
N GLY A 153 4.20 11.96 -4.73
CA GLY A 153 3.40 10.85 -4.23
C GLY A 153 1.93 10.92 -4.66
N PRO A 154 1.63 10.97 -5.97
CA PRO A 154 0.25 10.90 -6.40
C PRO A 154 -0.31 9.48 -6.17
N ASP A 155 -1.58 9.39 -5.78
CA ASP A 155 -2.36 8.15 -5.79
C ASP A 155 -3.75 8.43 -6.39
N ILE A 156 -4.43 7.41 -6.90
CA ILE A 156 -5.72 7.54 -7.60
C ILE A 156 -6.68 6.39 -7.28
N TYR A 157 -7.91 6.76 -6.93
CA TYR A 157 -9.02 5.83 -6.83
C TYR A 157 -10.28 6.46 -7.41
N GLU A 158 -10.91 5.75 -8.36
CA GLU A 158 -12.07 6.25 -9.12
C GLU A 158 -11.81 7.65 -9.70
N ASP A 159 -12.62 8.64 -9.32
CA ASP A 159 -12.55 10.02 -9.77
C ASP A 159 -11.71 10.93 -8.87
N ARG A 160 -10.90 10.37 -7.97
CA ARG A 160 -10.13 11.15 -6.98
C ARG A 160 -8.65 10.91 -7.13
N ILE A 161 -7.88 11.98 -7.24
CA ILE A 161 -6.42 11.96 -7.24
C ILE A 161 -5.95 12.65 -5.96
N VAL A 162 -5.06 12.02 -5.20
CA VAL A 162 -4.46 12.62 -4.00
C VAL A 162 -2.96 12.79 -4.18
N TRP A 163 -2.35 13.77 -3.51
CA TRP A 163 -0.91 14.00 -3.50
C TRP A 163 -0.52 14.85 -2.29
N PHE A 164 0.78 14.95 -2.00
CA PHE A 164 1.29 15.94 -1.06
C PHE A 164 1.99 17.09 -1.77
N GLU A 165 1.85 18.30 -1.25
CA GLU A 165 2.36 19.52 -1.90
C GLU A 165 2.83 20.58 -0.91
N MET A 166 3.93 21.26 -1.25
CA MET A 166 4.56 22.29 -0.42
C MET A 166 4.12 23.71 -0.80
N ARG A 167 2.83 24.04 -0.62
CA ARG A 167 2.30 25.38 -0.94
C ARG A 167 2.50 26.40 0.17
N ASN A 168 2.40 25.96 1.43
CA ASN A 168 2.22 26.84 2.58
C ASN A 168 3.44 26.92 3.51
N GLY A 169 4.56 26.29 3.14
CA GLY A 169 5.80 26.26 3.91
C GLY A 169 6.13 24.88 4.51
N ASP A 170 5.13 24.00 4.51
CA ASP A 170 5.11 22.59 4.90
C ASP A 170 4.43 21.75 3.80
N TYR A 171 4.43 20.43 3.97
CA TYR A 171 3.72 19.51 3.07
C TYR A 171 2.30 19.30 3.58
N ASP A 172 1.30 19.63 2.77
CA ASP A 172 -0.10 19.29 3.03
C ASP A 172 -0.58 18.23 2.02
N ILE A 173 -1.60 17.45 2.41
CA ILE A 173 -2.32 16.55 1.50
C ILE A 173 -3.38 17.34 0.73
N TYR A 174 -3.41 17.14 -0.58
CA TYR A 174 -4.41 17.68 -1.49
C TYR A 174 -5.13 16.56 -2.21
N MET A 175 -6.36 16.85 -2.63
CA MET A 175 -7.19 15.99 -3.45
C MET A 175 -7.74 16.78 -4.64
N TYR A 176 -7.81 16.13 -5.80
CA TYR A 176 -8.53 16.61 -6.98
C TYR A 176 -9.67 15.66 -7.30
N ASP A 177 -10.89 16.18 -7.32
CA ASP A 177 -12.08 15.48 -7.76
C ASP A 177 -12.29 15.73 -9.26
N LEU A 178 -12.11 14.68 -10.06
CA LEU A 178 -12.24 14.69 -11.52
C LEU A 178 -13.69 14.88 -11.97
N ALA A 179 -14.67 14.43 -11.17
CA ALA A 179 -16.08 14.49 -11.54
C ALA A 179 -16.62 15.92 -11.55
N ASN A 180 -16.13 16.78 -10.65
CA ASN A 180 -16.52 18.19 -10.56
C ASN A 180 -15.37 19.17 -10.85
N SER A 181 -14.17 18.68 -11.16
CA SER A 181 -12.96 19.48 -11.42
C SER A 181 -12.56 20.38 -10.24
N THR A 182 -12.69 19.88 -9.01
CA THR A 182 -12.43 20.64 -7.78
C THR A 182 -11.17 20.14 -7.09
N GLU A 183 -10.27 21.08 -6.79
CA GLU A 183 -9.14 20.84 -5.89
C GLU A 183 -9.52 21.20 -4.45
N THR A 184 -9.19 20.33 -3.51
CA THR A 184 -9.44 20.49 -2.08
C THR A 184 -8.16 20.20 -1.30
N GLN A 185 -7.76 21.11 -0.43
CA GLN A 185 -6.74 20.85 0.59
C GLN A 185 -7.36 20.02 1.72
N ILE A 186 -6.75 18.89 2.05
CA ILE A 186 -7.26 17.93 3.05
C ILE A 186 -6.70 18.25 4.44
N THR A 187 -5.40 18.55 4.52
CA THR A 187 -4.71 18.86 5.79
C THR A 187 -4.30 20.33 5.85
N PHE A 188 -4.28 20.91 7.05
CA PHE A 188 -4.01 22.33 7.29
C PHE A 188 -3.04 22.55 8.47
N ASN A 189 -2.32 21.52 8.89
CA ASN A 189 -1.49 21.57 10.10
C ASN A 189 -0.09 22.06 9.79
N GLU A 190 0.56 22.75 10.73
CA GLU A 190 1.90 23.34 10.58
C GLU A 190 3.06 22.31 10.44
N SER A 191 2.74 21.01 10.33
CA SER A 191 3.70 19.91 10.26
C SER A 191 3.59 19.23 8.90
N GLY A 192 4.61 18.49 8.48
CA GLY A 192 4.59 17.82 7.18
C GLY A 192 3.67 16.59 7.17
N GLN A 193 2.80 16.51 6.17
CA GLN A 193 2.06 15.32 5.78
C GLN A 193 2.56 14.79 4.43
N THR A 194 2.87 13.50 4.35
CA THR A 194 3.46 12.86 3.17
C THR A 194 2.89 11.48 2.91
N SER A 195 3.21 10.92 1.74
CA SER A 195 2.85 9.55 1.36
C SER A 195 1.35 9.26 1.47
N PRO A 196 0.48 10.05 0.80
CA PRO A 196 -0.94 9.77 0.81
C PRO A 196 -1.26 8.50 0.01
N SER A 197 -2.23 7.73 0.48
CA SER A 197 -2.87 6.65 -0.29
C SER A 197 -4.39 6.76 -0.17
N ILE A 198 -5.13 6.35 -1.20
CA ILE A 198 -6.58 6.48 -1.29
C ILE A 198 -7.28 5.17 -1.70
N TYR A 199 -8.32 4.80 -0.95
CA TYR A 199 -9.24 3.74 -1.35
C TYR A 199 -10.66 4.09 -0.89
N GLY A 200 -11.63 4.01 -1.81
CA GLY A 200 -13.01 4.32 -1.51
C GLY A 200 -13.19 5.76 -1.03
N ASP A 201 -13.67 5.89 0.20
CA ASP A 201 -13.92 7.18 0.86
C ASP A 201 -12.79 7.64 1.79
N ARG A 202 -11.66 6.93 1.80
CA ARG A 202 -10.60 7.13 2.80
C ARG A 202 -9.29 7.55 2.15
N ILE A 203 -8.66 8.57 2.72
CA ILE A 203 -7.30 8.99 2.43
C ILE A 203 -6.47 8.71 3.68
N VAL A 204 -5.34 8.02 3.56
CA VAL A 204 -4.39 7.80 4.65
C VAL A 204 -3.06 8.48 4.35
N TRP A 205 -2.33 8.94 5.35
CA TRP A 205 -1.01 9.57 5.17
C TRP A 205 -0.12 9.44 6.41
N THR A 206 1.18 9.68 6.21
CA THR A 206 2.16 9.88 7.30
C THR A 206 2.13 11.33 7.77
N ASP A 207 2.03 11.55 9.07
CA ASP A 207 1.93 12.88 9.68
C ASP A 207 3.00 13.11 10.75
N SER A 208 3.74 14.21 10.64
CA SER A 208 4.82 14.57 11.57
C SER A 208 4.39 15.51 12.72
N ARG A 209 3.08 15.73 12.92
CA ARG A 209 2.57 16.66 13.94
C ARG A 209 2.90 16.27 15.39
N ASN A 210 3.24 15.00 15.63
CA ASN A 210 3.60 14.50 16.96
C ASN A 210 5.11 14.45 17.21
N GLY A 211 5.93 14.87 16.23
CA GLY A 211 7.38 14.96 16.31
C GLY A 211 8.06 14.47 15.04
N GLN A 212 9.30 14.90 14.81
CA GLN A 212 10.09 14.47 13.65
C GLN A 212 10.56 13.01 13.75
N GLU A 213 10.63 12.46 14.96
CA GLU A 213 10.96 11.04 15.27
C GLU A 213 9.75 10.34 15.92
N ASN A 214 8.56 10.83 15.62
CA ASN A 214 7.28 10.34 16.14
C ASN A 214 6.19 10.65 15.11
N THR A 215 6.40 10.15 13.90
CA THR A 215 5.44 10.22 12.81
C THR A 215 4.34 9.19 12.99
N ASP A 216 3.10 9.58 12.73
CA ASP A 216 1.92 8.73 12.91
C ASP A 216 1.13 8.60 11.59
N ILE A 217 0.37 7.51 11.46
CA ILE A 217 -0.58 7.34 10.37
C ILE A 217 -1.91 8.00 10.75
N TYR A 218 -2.41 8.83 9.85
CA TYR A 218 -3.73 9.45 9.95
C TYR A 218 -4.60 9.03 8.77
N MET A 219 -5.91 9.13 8.98
CA MET A 219 -6.94 8.86 7.98
C MET A 219 -7.94 10.00 7.92
N TYR A 220 -8.43 10.30 6.72
CA TYR A 220 -9.52 11.24 6.47
C TYR A 220 -10.64 10.54 5.71
N ASN A 221 -11.86 10.58 6.26
CA ASN A 221 -13.06 10.17 5.57
C ASN A 221 -13.63 11.34 4.78
N ILE A 222 -13.72 11.19 3.47
CA ILE A 222 -14.10 12.26 2.54
C ILE A 222 -15.57 12.66 2.71
N SER A 223 -16.48 11.69 2.85
CA SER A 223 -17.92 11.92 2.96
C SER A 223 -18.33 12.60 4.27
N THR A 224 -17.62 12.32 5.37
CA THR A 224 -17.92 12.85 6.71
C THR A 224 -17.03 14.01 7.10
N ALA A 225 -16.01 14.31 6.30
CA ALA A 225 -14.96 15.29 6.60
C ALA A 225 -14.29 15.05 7.97
N ARG A 226 -14.11 13.77 8.34
CA ARG A 226 -13.58 13.36 9.64
C ARG A 226 -12.16 12.86 9.51
N GLU A 227 -11.25 13.51 10.23
CA GLU A 227 -9.88 13.04 10.46
C GLU A 227 -9.82 12.10 11.69
N THR A 228 -9.07 11.02 11.59
CA THR A 228 -8.83 10.04 12.65
C THR A 228 -7.35 9.65 12.68
N GLN A 229 -6.72 9.70 13.86
CA GLN A 229 -5.39 9.16 14.09
C GLN A 229 -5.46 7.64 14.21
N ILE A 230 -4.69 6.92 13.38
CA ILE A 230 -4.67 5.44 13.34
C ILE A 230 -3.65 4.89 14.33
N THR A 231 -2.42 5.40 14.31
CA THR A 231 -1.32 4.93 15.17
C THR A 231 -1.10 5.90 16.33
N LYS A 232 -0.53 5.42 17.44
CA LYS A 232 -0.24 6.24 18.65
C LYS A 232 1.07 5.84 19.33
N ASN A 233 1.90 5.06 18.66
CA ASN A 233 3.14 4.57 19.24
C ASN A 233 4.19 5.68 19.15
N GLU A 234 5.09 5.81 20.12
CA GLU A 234 6.08 6.89 20.19
C GLU A 234 7.30 6.68 19.25
N SER A 235 7.10 5.99 18.13
CA SER A 235 8.10 5.72 17.10
C SER A 235 7.57 6.15 15.74
N ASP A 236 8.41 6.12 14.71
CA ASP A 236 7.97 6.47 13.37
C ASP A 236 7.09 5.38 12.74
N GLN A 237 5.93 5.80 12.22
CA GLN A 237 5.07 5.04 11.33
C GLN A 237 4.97 5.72 9.96
N LEU A 238 5.39 5.00 8.92
CA LEU A 238 5.72 5.58 7.62
C LEU A 238 5.04 4.82 6.47
N GLY A 239 4.73 5.56 5.40
CA GLY A 239 4.36 5.01 4.10
C GLY A 239 3.13 4.09 4.14
N PRO A 240 1.94 4.61 4.52
CA PRO A 240 0.76 3.79 4.59
C PRO A 240 0.25 3.41 3.19
N ALA A 241 -0.28 2.19 3.06
CA ALA A 241 -1.11 1.76 1.94
C ALA A 241 -2.47 1.30 2.46
N ILE A 242 -3.53 1.51 1.66
CA ILE A 242 -4.90 1.15 2.05
C ILE A 242 -5.59 0.32 0.96
N TYR A 243 -6.21 -0.78 1.38
CA TYR A 243 -7.19 -1.50 0.59
C TYR A 243 -8.38 -1.85 1.46
N ASP A 244 -9.54 -1.33 1.08
CA ASP A 244 -10.80 -1.56 1.78
C ASP A 244 -10.80 -1.12 3.25
N ASP A 245 -10.79 -2.09 4.18
CA ASP A 245 -10.78 -1.92 5.62
C ASP A 245 -9.37 -2.04 6.24
N LYS A 246 -8.34 -2.29 5.43
CA LYS A 246 -6.98 -2.57 5.92
C LYS A 246 -6.05 -1.44 5.54
N ILE A 247 -5.38 -0.90 6.56
CA ILE A 247 -4.29 0.06 6.41
C ILE A 247 -3.02 -0.67 6.82
N VAL A 248 -1.99 -0.69 5.98
CA VAL A 248 -0.67 -1.26 6.29
C VAL A 248 0.39 -0.16 6.28
N TRP A 249 1.41 -0.27 7.11
CA TRP A 249 2.51 0.71 7.18
C TRP A 249 3.80 0.07 7.65
N THR A 250 4.91 0.80 7.49
CA THR A 250 6.20 0.49 8.07
C THR A 250 6.31 1.13 9.46
N ASP A 251 6.67 0.35 10.47
CA ASP A 251 6.70 0.76 11.87
C ASP A 251 8.09 0.54 12.50
N MET A 252 8.64 1.56 13.15
CA MET A 252 9.99 1.53 13.73
C MET A 252 10.01 1.16 15.23
N ARG A 253 8.87 0.77 15.82
CA ARG A 253 8.71 0.60 17.28
C ARG A 253 9.57 -0.49 17.93
N ASN A 254 10.08 -1.44 17.14
CA ASN A 254 10.81 -2.60 17.64
C ASN A 254 12.34 -2.48 17.55
N GLY A 255 12.85 -1.32 17.12
CA GLY A 255 14.29 -1.09 16.90
C GLY A 255 14.78 -1.53 15.50
N ASN A 256 13.92 -2.19 14.73
CA ASN A 256 13.97 -2.40 13.29
C ASN A 256 12.66 -1.90 12.67
N ALA A 257 12.62 -1.81 11.34
CA ALA A 257 11.38 -1.54 10.61
C ALA A 257 10.62 -2.86 10.44
N ASP A 258 9.35 -2.89 10.85
CA ASP A 258 8.43 -4.00 10.66
C ASP A 258 7.19 -3.55 9.89
N ILE A 259 6.46 -4.48 9.29
CA ILE A 259 5.15 -4.20 8.68
C ILE A 259 4.05 -4.42 9.71
N TYR A 260 3.18 -3.43 9.86
CA TYR A 260 1.98 -3.49 10.68
C TYR A 260 0.74 -3.28 9.83
N MET A 261 -0.41 -3.70 10.38
CA MET A 261 -1.73 -3.52 9.79
C MET A 261 -2.71 -3.04 10.86
N TYR A 262 -3.58 -2.11 10.48
CA TYR A 262 -4.78 -1.76 11.22
C TYR A 262 -5.97 -2.24 10.42
N ASN A 263 -6.80 -3.07 11.04
CA ASN A 263 -8.08 -3.44 10.49
C ASN A 263 -9.14 -2.48 11.05
N LEU A 264 -9.63 -1.56 10.21
CA LEU A 264 -10.69 -0.59 10.53
C LEU A 264 -11.97 -1.26 11.02
N SER A 265 -12.18 -2.49 10.57
CA SER A 265 -13.39 -3.28 10.75
C SER A 265 -13.38 -4.19 11.97
N THR A 266 -12.21 -4.38 12.57
CA THR A 266 -12.10 -4.94 13.92
C THR A 266 -11.61 -3.91 14.94
N CYS A 267 -11.17 -2.74 14.47
CA CYS A 267 -10.44 -1.75 15.25
C CYS A 267 -9.17 -2.32 15.92
N GLU A 268 -8.58 -3.36 15.33
CA GLU A 268 -7.40 -4.05 15.87
C GLU A 268 -6.15 -3.76 15.03
N GLU A 269 -5.04 -3.61 15.73
CA GLU A 269 -3.70 -3.49 15.15
C GLU A 269 -3.01 -4.85 15.22
N TYR A 270 -2.32 -5.23 14.15
CA TYR A 270 -1.58 -6.48 14.03
C TYR A 270 -0.17 -6.19 13.52
N GLN A 271 0.82 -6.82 14.16
CA GLN A 271 2.16 -6.91 13.61
C GLN A 271 2.18 -8.03 12.56
N ILE A 272 2.56 -7.72 11.32
CA ILE A 272 2.59 -8.67 10.20
C ILE A 272 3.96 -9.36 10.14
N THR A 273 5.05 -8.61 10.31
CA THR A 273 6.41 -9.15 10.32
C THR A 273 7.00 -9.08 11.72
N ILE A 274 7.63 -10.16 12.16
CA ILE A 274 8.26 -10.28 13.50
C ILE A 274 9.77 -10.50 13.42
N ASN A 275 10.33 -10.33 12.23
CA ASN A 275 11.67 -10.73 11.91
C ASN A 275 12.64 -9.56 12.20
N GLU A 276 13.78 -9.83 12.84
CA GLU A 276 14.72 -8.81 13.34
C GLU A 276 15.38 -7.93 12.25
N TYR A 277 15.20 -8.27 10.97
CA TYR A 277 15.67 -7.48 9.84
C TYR A 277 14.72 -6.32 9.51
N VAL A 278 15.09 -5.47 8.54
CA VAL A 278 14.23 -4.38 8.08
C VAL A 278 13.20 -4.96 7.12
N GLN A 279 11.92 -4.65 7.34
CA GLN A 279 10.84 -4.83 6.38
C GLN A 279 10.16 -3.49 6.12
N ALA A 280 10.02 -3.10 4.85
CA ALA A 280 9.59 -1.76 4.48
C ALA A 280 8.77 -1.75 3.18
N ASN A 281 8.15 -0.60 2.91
CA ASN A 281 7.40 -0.31 1.68
C ASN A 281 6.31 -1.35 1.38
N PRO A 282 5.29 -1.49 2.27
CA PRO A 282 4.23 -2.45 2.05
C PRO A 282 3.27 -1.97 0.95
N ALA A 283 2.76 -2.92 0.16
CA ALA A 283 1.59 -2.74 -0.69
C ALA A 283 0.54 -3.81 -0.33
N ILE A 284 -0.74 -3.49 -0.54
CA ILE A 284 -1.85 -4.37 -0.14
C ILE A 284 -2.92 -4.44 -1.22
N TYR A 285 -3.40 -5.66 -1.50
CA TYR A 285 -4.58 -5.90 -2.30
C TYR A 285 -5.36 -7.08 -1.71
N GLU A 286 -6.65 -6.86 -1.43
CA GLU A 286 -7.54 -7.83 -0.78
C GLU A 286 -7.00 -8.37 0.56
N ASP A 287 -6.48 -9.59 0.56
CA ASP A 287 -5.97 -10.33 1.70
C ASP A 287 -4.45 -10.55 1.63
N LYS A 288 -3.76 -9.89 0.68
CA LYS A 288 -2.34 -10.07 0.42
C LYS A 288 -1.57 -8.79 0.68
N ILE A 289 -0.55 -8.89 1.52
CA ILE A 289 0.37 -7.80 1.84
C ILE A 289 1.73 -8.19 1.27
N VAL A 290 2.34 -7.34 0.47
CA VAL A 290 3.70 -7.53 -0.06
C VAL A 290 4.64 -6.46 0.47
N TRP A 291 5.91 -6.77 0.69
CA TRP A 291 6.90 -5.80 1.20
C TRP A 291 8.31 -6.12 0.70
N VAL A 292 9.21 -5.15 0.90
CA VAL A 292 10.65 -5.28 0.74
C VAL A 292 11.26 -5.80 2.03
N ASP A 293 12.03 -6.88 1.98
CA ASP A 293 12.65 -7.53 3.13
C ASP A 293 14.17 -7.57 3.00
N TYR A 294 14.90 -7.14 4.04
CA TYR A 294 16.37 -7.09 4.06
C TYR A 294 17.01 -8.28 4.79
N ARG A 295 16.23 -9.35 5.03
CA ARG A 295 16.68 -10.57 5.72
C ARG A 295 17.84 -11.25 5.01
N GLY A 296 18.88 -11.57 5.78
CA GLY A 296 20.05 -12.30 5.30
C GLY A 296 20.99 -11.49 4.39
N LYS A 297 20.76 -10.18 4.23
CA LYS A 297 21.52 -9.33 3.28
C LYS A 297 22.24 -8.14 3.92
N GLN A 298 22.35 -8.08 5.25
CA GLN A 298 22.96 -6.93 5.97
C GLN A 298 24.49 -6.74 5.79
N SER A 299 25.19 -7.57 5.01
CA SER A 299 26.63 -7.41 4.80
C SER A 299 26.94 -6.57 3.55
N GLY A 300 27.26 -5.28 3.73
CA GLY A 300 27.73 -4.40 2.65
C GLY A 300 27.32 -2.94 2.84
N ALA A 301 27.86 -2.03 2.03
CA ALA A 301 27.45 -0.62 2.03
C ALA A 301 26.04 -0.41 1.44
N TYR A 302 25.52 -1.41 0.70
CA TYR A 302 24.20 -1.45 0.10
C TYR A 302 23.67 -2.88 0.26
N PRO A 303 22.86 -3.17 1.29
CA PRO A 303 22.30 -4.50 1.46
C PRO A 303 21.31 -4.79 0.32
N ASP A 304 21.39 -5.99 -0.24
CA ASP A 304 20.37 -6.50 -1.16
C ASP A 304 19.03 -6.64 -0.41
N SER A 305 17.94 -6.72 -1.17
CA SER A 305 16.59 -6.78 -0.64
C SER A 305 15.76 -7.73 -1.47
N ASP A 306 14.85 -8.44 -0.80
CA ASP A 306 14.01 -9.48 -1.36
C ASP A 306 12.53 -9.05 -1.28
N ILE A 307 11.63 -9.68 -2.06
CA ILE A 307 10.18 -9.42 -1.96
C ILE A 307 9.50 -10.60 -1.29
N TYR A 308 8.66 -10.29 -0.29
CA TYR A 308 7.89 -11.26 0.47
C TYR A 308 6.40 -10.92 0.41
N ILE A 309 5.58 -11.91 0.75
CA ILE A 309 4.14 -11.80 0.81
C ILE A 309 3.60 -12.43 2.09
N TYR A 310 2.57 -11.82 2.66
CA TYR A 310 1.74 -12.38 3.71
C TYR A 310 0.33 -12.55 3.18
N ASP A 311 -0.17 -13.77 3.21
CA ASP A 311 -1.55 -14.08 2.90
C ASP A 311 -2.36 -14.12 4.21
N LEU A 312 -3.23 -13.13 4.40
CA LEU A 312 -4.06 -12.98 5.59
C LEU A 312 -5.13 -14.08 5.70
N SER A 313 -5.56 -14.68 4.58
CA SER A 313 -6.56 -15.76 4.61
C SER A 313 -5.98 -17.06 5.19
N THR A 314 -4.70 -17.31 4.93
CA THR A 314 -3.97 -18.49 5.41
C THR A 314 -3.05 -18.20 6.59
N SER A 315 -2.91 -16.92 6.97
CA SER A 315 -1.97 -16.43 7.98
C SER A 315 -0.54 -16.89 7.72
N LYS A 316 -0.12 -16.79 6.45
CA LYS A 316 1.12 -17.39 5.97
C LYS A 316 2.03 -16.37 5.32
N GLU A 317 3.25 -16.29 5.83
CA GLU A 317 4.37 -15.59 5.21
C GLU A 317 5.05 -16.52 4.20
N MET A 318 5.33 -15.99 3.00
CA MET A 318 6.03 -16.69 1.93
C MET A 318 7.00 -15.74 1.25
N SER A 319 8.07 -16.29 0.67
CA SER A 319 8.97 -15.51 -0.18
C SER A 319 8.43 -15.46 -1.61
N VAL A 320 8.42 -14.27 -2.22
CA VAL A 320 8.11 -14.11 -3.65
C VAL A 320 9.38 -14.32 -4.46
N ILE A 321 10.49 -13.72 -4.01
CA ILE A 321 11.80 -13.84 -4.64
C ILE A 321 12.91 -13.61 -3.60
N THR A 322 13.99 -14.39 -3.67
CA THR A 322 15.15 -14.29 -2.75
C THR A 322 16.50 -14.32 -3.48
N GLU A 323 16.55 -13.74 -4.68
CA GLU A 323 17.73 -13.82 -5.55
C GLU A 323 18.91 -12.99 -5.03
N ARG A 324 20.11 -13.22 -5.59
CA ARG A 324 21.33 -12.48 -5.22
C ARG A 324 21.39 -11.10 -5.88
N SER A 325 20.39 -10.28 -5.63
CA SER A 325 20.27 -8.91 -6.13
C SER A 325 19.27 -8.12 -5.28
N SER A 326 19.16 -6.81 -5.51
CA SER A 326 18.16 -5.97 -4.84
C SER A 326 16.87 -5.92 -5.66
N GLN A 327 15.78 -6.27 -4.98
CA GLN A 327 14.41 -6.13 -5.41
C GLN A 327 13.70 -5.06 -4.57
N SER A 328 12.95 -4.17 -5.21
CA SER A 328 12.36 -2.99 -4.56
C SER A 328 11.08 -2.54 -5.23
N ASP A 329 10.36 -1.62 -4.58
CA ASP A 329 9.12 -1.00 -5.04
C ASP A 329 8.06 -2.04 -5.50
N PRO A 330 7.63 -2.96 -4.61
CA PRO A 330 6.60 -3.92 -4.95
C PRO A 330 5.23 -3.24 -5.05
N ASP A 331 4.44 -3.68 -6.02
CA ASP A 331 3.01 -3.35 -6.12
C ASP A 331 2.20 -4.63 -6.44
N ILE A 332 0.93 -4.67 -6.07
CA ILE A 332 0.09 -5.87 -6.16
C ILE A 332 -1.32 -5.55 -6.66
N TYR A 333 -1.80 -6.35 -7.63
CA TYR A 333 -3.19 -6.34 -8.07
C TYR A 333 -3.67 -7.74 -8.43
N GLY A 334 -4.75 -8.19 -7.81
CA GLY A 334 -5.23 -9.56 -7.94
C GLY A 334 -4.16 -10.55 -7.48
N ASN A 335 -3.85 -11.52 -8.33
CA ASN A 335 -2.81 -12.52 -8.09
C ASN A 335 -1.43 -12.14 -8.64
N ARG A 336 -1.20 -10.87 -9.01
CA ARG A 336 0.04 -10.43 -9.66
C ARG A 336 0.77 -9.40 -8.82
N ILE A 337 2.06 -9.64 -8.64
CA ILE A 337 2.99 -8.79 -7.90
C ILE A 337 4.02 -8.29 -8.91
N VAL A 338 4.31 -7.00 -8.93
CA VAL A 338 5.35 -6.39 -9.78
C VAL A 338 6.41 -5.74 -8.92
N TRP A 339 7.67 -5.73 -9.36
CA TRP A 339 8.76 -5.06 -8.65
C TRP A 339 9.88 -4.64 -9.59
N VAL A 340 10.76 -3.79 -9.07
CA VAL A 340 12.01 -3.37 -9.68
C VAL A 340 13.14 -4.32 -9.26
N ASP A 341 13.93 -4.81 -10.21
CA ASP A 341 14.98 -5.81 -9.97
C ASP A 341 16.28 -5.49 -10.69
N ASN A 342 17.43 -5.63 -10.01
CA ASN A 342 18.77 -5.40 -10.58
C ASN A 342 19.61 -6.67 -10.80
N ARG A 343 18.99 -7.87 -10.85
CA ARG A 343 19.68 -9.18 -11.00
C ARG A 343 20.54 -9.35 -12.25
N ASP A 344 20.41 -8.48 -13.23
CA ASP A 344 21.21 -8.50 -14.46
C ASP A 344 22.69 -8.11 -14.23
N GLY A 345 23.08 -7.82 -12.97
CA GLY A 345 24.48 -7.63 -12.56
C GLY A 345 25.08 -6.29 -12.96
N ASN A 346 24.28 -5.40 -13.54
CA ASN A 346 24.67 -4.03 -13.83
C ASN A 346 23.93 -3.08 -12.87
N TRP A 347 24.68 -2.43 -11.97
CA TRP A 347 24.18 -1.42 -11.04
C TRP A 347 23.47 -0.24 -11.72
N GLN A 348 23.62 -0.10 -13.04
CA GLN A 348 22.93 0.90 -13.85
C GLN A 348 21.66 0.40 -14.52
N HIS A 349 21.27 -0.87 -14.34
CA HIS A 349 20.09 -1.47 -14.98
C HIS A 349 19.15 -2.00 -13.90
N TYR A 350 17.90 -1.57 -13.94
CA TYR A 350 16.83 -2.17 -13.17
C TYR A 350 15.71 -2.49 -14.14
N ASN A 351 15.18 -3.71 -14.07
CA ASN A 351 14.07 -4.18 -14.88
C ASN A 351 12.82 -4.38 -14.05
N ILE A 352 11.68 -4.35 -14.73
CA ILE A 352 10.41 -4.74 -14.12
C ILE A 352 10.22 -6.24 -14.28
N TYR A 353 9.93 -6.89 -13.18
CA TYR A 353 9.51 -8.28 -13.11
C TYR A 353 8.09 -8.37 -12.57
N MET A 354 7.44 -9.49 -12.83
CA MET A 354 6.11 -9.82 -12.33
C MET A 354 6.12 -11.26 -11.82
N PHE A 355 5.41 -11.53 -10.73
CA PHE A 355 5.12 -12.85 -10.21
C PHE A 355 3.62 -13.06 -10.23
N THR A 356 3.16 -14.16 -10.83
CA THR A 356 1.76 -14.54 -10.85
C THR A 356 1.55 -15.70 -9.87
N LEU A 357 0.84 -15.44 -8.78
CA LEU A 357 0.49 -16.44 -7.78
C LEU A 357 -0.43 -17.51 -8.39
N GLU A 358 -0.19 -18.77 -8.04
CA GLU A 358 -1.12 -19.86 -8.32
C GLU A 358 -2.38 -19.68 -7.46
N THR A 359 -3.51 -19.43 -8.11
CA THR A 359 -4.80 -19.39 -7.43
C THR A 359 -5.30 -20.82 -7.26
N SER A 360 -5.44 -21.31 -6.02
CA SER A 360 -6.31 -22.45 -5.78
C SER A 360 -7.73 -22.06 -6.19
N GLU A 361 -8.36 -22.83 -7.09
CA GLU A 361 -9.76 -22.62 -7.46
C GLU A 361 -10.66 -22.74 -6.23
N GLU A 362 -10.89 -21.65 -5.51
CA GLU A 362 -11.92 -21.57 -4.49
C GLU A 362 -13.09 -20.73 -5.01
N THR A 363 -14.23 -21.40 -5.06
CA THR A 363 -15.50 -20.94 -5.61
C THR A 363 -15.98 -19.66 -4.92
N GLY A 364 -16.26 -18.60 -5.68
CA GLY A 364 -16.61 -17.25 -5.18
C GLY A 364 -17.80 -17.12 -4.22
N ALA A 365 -18.53 -18.18 -3.86
CA ALA A 365 -19.57 -18.14 -2.83
C ALA A 365 -19.02 -18.02 -1.38
N THR A 366 -17.71 -18.21 -1.18
CA THR A 366 -17.07 -18.19 0.15
C THR A 366 -16.80 -16.78 0.67
N GLU A 367 -16.50 -15.81 -0.20
CA GLU A 367 -15.98 -14.49 0.21
C GLU A 367 -17.01 -13.61 0.96
N PRO A 368 -18.27 -13.40 0.49
CA PRO A 368 -19.22 -12.56 1.23
C PRO A 368 -19.70 -13.22 2.53
N VAL A 369 -19.79 -14.55 2.54
CA VAL A 369 -20.17 -15.32 3.74
C VAL A 369 -19.07 -15.22 4.80
N GLU A 370 -17.80 -15.32 4.41
CA GLU A 370 -16.68 -15.22 5.32
C GLU A 370 -16.51 -13.80 5.88
N GLY A 371 -16.71 -12.77 5.05
CA GLY A 371 -16.76 -11.37 5.50
C GLY A 371 -17.82 -11.13 6.58
N LEU A 372 -19.05 -11.60 6.37
CA LEU A 372 -20.11 -11.48 7.37
C LEU A 372 -19.86 -12.31 8.64
N LYS A 373 -19.21 -13.47 8.53
CA LYS A 373 -18.78 -14.27 9.71
C LYS A 373 -17.74 -13.53 10.53
N LYS A 374 -16.78 -12.86 9.89
CA LYS A 374 -15.79 -11.99 10.55
C LYS A 374 -16.45 -10.80 11.24
N LEU A 375 -17.37 -10.10 10.57
CA LEU A 375 -18.15 -9.00 11.17
C LEU A 375 -18.94 -9.47 12.41
N LYS A 376 -19.54 -10.67 12.34
CA LYS A 376 -20.23 -11.25 13.49
C LYS A 376 -19.29 -11.53 14.66
N ASN A 377 -18.09 -12.04 14.40
CA ASN A 377 -17.09 -12.25 15.44
C ASN A 377 -16.63 -10.93 16.06
N HIS A 378 -16.46 -9.88 15.26
CA HIS A 378 -16.15 -8.54 15.76
C HIS A 378 -17.26 -7.97 16.66
N LEU A 379 -18.53 -8.08 16.26
CA LEU A 379 -19.65 -7.67 17.12
C LEU A 379 -19.66 -8.39 18.49
N ASN A 380 -19.19 -9.64 18.53
CA ASN A 380 -19.08 -10.40 19.77
C ASN A 380 -17.86 -9.99 20.63
N SER A 381 -16.84 -9.38 20.03
CA SER A 381 -15.67 -8.85 20.77
C SER A 381 -15.92 -7.45 21.34
N LEU A 382 -16.84 -6.68 20.74
CA LEU A 382 -17.28 -5.40 21.29
C LEU A 382 -18.03 -5.58 22.62
N TYR A 383 -17.74 -4.72 23.61
CA TYR A 383 -18.41 -4.68 24.92
C TYR A 383 -19.81 -4.06 24.84
N LEU A 384 -20.65 -4.56 23.93
CA LEU A 384 -22.00 -4.05 23.70
C LEU A 384 -22.95 -4.46 24.82
N GLN A 385 -23.99 -3.63 25.02
CA GLN A 385 -25.12 -4.03 25.84
C GLN A 385 -25.73 -5.34 25.29
N PRO A 386 -26.07 -6.34 26.13
CA PRO A 386 -26.53 -7.65 25.65
C PRO A 386 -27.72 -7.59 24.69
N SER A 387 -28.64 -6.65 24.92
CA SER A 387 -29.79 -6.43 24.03
C SER A 387 -29.41 -5.91 22.64
N THR A 388 -28.32 -5.14 22.53
CA THR A 388 -27.79 -4.59 21.28
C THR A 388 -27.08 -5.68 20.48
N ALA A 389 -26.17 -6.42 21.12
CA ALA A 389 -25.45 -7.54 20.51
C ALA A 389 -26.43 -8.62 19.99
N THR A 390 -27.49 -8.92 20.74
CA THR A 390 -28.51 -9.91 20.33
C THR A 390 -29.24 -9.48 19.05
N VAL A 391 -29.62 -8.21 18.94
CA VAL A 391 -30.37 -7.70 17.77
C VAL A 391 -29.50 -7.64 16.52
N LEU A 392 -28.26 -7.15 16.65
CA LEU A 392 -27.32 -7.07 15.53
C LEU A 392 -26.86 -8.46 15.08
N GLY A 393 -26.52 -9.34 16.02
CA GLY A 393 -26.12 -10.71 15.72
C GLY A 393 -27.20 -11.52 15.01
N ALA A 394 -28.47 -11.39 15.43
CA ALA A 394 -29.59 -12.10 14.80
C ALA A 394 -29.81 -11.68 13.33
N LYS A 395 -29.57 -10.41 13.00
CA LYS A 395 -29.68 -9.89 11.64
C LYS A 395 -28.56 -10.42 10.74
N LEU A 396 -27.32 -10.42 11.22
CA LEU A 396 -26.20 -11.03 10.50
C LEU A 396 -26.40 -12.53 10.30
N ASP A 397 -26.90 -13.25 11.31
CA ASP A 397 -27.22 -14.67 11.20
C ASP A 397 -28.25 -14.94 10.09
N SER A 398 -29.25 -14.07 9.97
CA SER A 398 -30.24 -14.16 8.90
C SER A 398 -29.61 -13.90 7.53
N ALA A 399 -28.78 -12.88 7.39
CA ALA A 399 -28.10 -12.55 6.13
C ALA A 399 -27.16 -13.68 5.68
N ILE A 400 -26.31 -14.19 6.59
CA ILE A 400 -25.42 -15.34 6.34
C ILE A 400 -26.22 -16.56 5.88
N ALA A 401 -27.32 -16.88 6.58
CA ALA A 401 -28.16 -18.03 6.23
C ALA A 401 -28.87 -17.88 4.87
N TYR A 402 -29.13 -16.66 4.40
CA TYR A 402 -29.65 -16.41 3.06
C TYR A 402 -28.58 -16.61 1.99
N LEU A 403 -27.35 -16.13 2.22
CA LEU A 403 -26.23 -16.33 1.29
C LEU A 403 -25.83 -17.80 1.16
N GLU A 404 -25.74 -18.53 2.27
CA GLU A 404 -25.43 -19.96 2.25
C GLU A 404 -26.50 -20.79 1.49
N LYS A 405 -27.68 -20.22 1.25
CA LYS A 405 -28.76 -20.80 0.42
C LYS A 405 -28.82 -20.25 -1.00
N GLY A 406 -27.95 -19.32 -1.37
CA GLY A 406 -27.97 -18.62 -2.67
C GLY A 406 -29.12 -17.61 -2.84
N GLU A 407 -29.72 -17.13 -1.75
CA GLU A 407 -30.82 -16.15 -1.76
C GLU A 407 -30.28 -14.71 -1.61
N GLU A 408 -29.47 -14.26 -2.57
CA GLU A 408 -28.71 -12.99 -2.51
C GLU A 408 -29.58 -11.74 -2.29
N GLU A 409 -30.71 -11.60 -3.01
CA GLU A 409 -31.63 -10.46 -2.84
C GLU A 409 -32.18 -10.34 -1.41
N LYS A 410 -32.41 -11.48 -0.74
CA LYS A 410 -32.90 -11.49 0.65
C LYS A 410 -31.78 -11.14 1.62
N SER A 411 -30.57 -11.60 1.36
CA SER A 411 -29.38 -11.19 2.14
C SER A 411 -29.16 -9.69 2.03
N LEU A 412 -29.16 -9.13 0.82
CA LEU A 412 -29.04 -7.69 0.56
C LEU A 412 -30.05 -6.88 1.36
N THR A 413 -31.32 -7.29 1.32
CA THR A 413 -32.39 -6.63 2.09
C THR A 413 -32.13 -6.67 3.61
N GLU A 414 -31.63 -7.79 4.14
CA GLU A 414 -31.30 -7.90 5.57
C GLU A 414 -30.09 -7.05 5.97
N LEU A 415 -29.08 -6.93 5.10
CA LEU A 415 -27.90 -6.10 5.35
C LEU A 415 -28.22 -4.60 5.27
N GLU A 416 -29.07 -4.17 4.33
CA GLU A 416 -29.55 -2.79 4.29
C GLU A 416 -30.35 -2.45 5.56
N ASN A 417 -31.23 -3.35 6.00
CA ASN A 417 -31.96 -3.23 7.28
C ASN A 417 -31.04 -3.29 8.51
N PHE A 418 -29.88 -3.94 8.41
CA PHE A 418 -28.88 -3.99 9.47
C PHE A 418 -28.20 -2.63 9.62
N ILE A 419 -27.80 -1.98 8.53
CA ILE A 419 -27.19 -0.63 8.53
C ILE A 419 -28.16 0.38 9.18
N GLU A 420 -29.44 0.38 8.80
CA GLU A 420 -30.44 1.26 9.41
C GLU A 420 -30.56 1.03 10.93
N CYS A 421 -30.48 -0.23 11.36
CA CYS A 421 -30.53 -0.59 12.78
C CYS A 421 -29.32 -0.06 13.55
N VAL A 422 -28.13 -0.11 12.95
CA VAL A 422 -26.88 0.39 13.53
C VAL A 422 -26.96 1.91 13.73
N TYR A 423 -27.39 2.66 12.71
CA TYR A 423 -27.60 4.12 12.85
C TYR A 423 -28.65 4.46 13.90
N SER A 424 -29.77 3.73 13.97
CA SER A 424 -30.77 3.95 15.03
C SER A 424 -30.25 3.65 16.44
N MET A 425 -29.24 2.79 16.57
CA MET A 425 -28.57 2.50 17.84
C MET A 425 -27.56 3.59 18.22
N GLN A 426 -26.87 4.19 17.24
CA GLN A 426 -26.04 5.37 17.43
C GLN A 426 -26.85 6.56 17.97
N GLU A 427 -27.99 6.87 17.35
CA GLU A 427 -28.88 7.96 17.79
C GLU A 427 -29.37 7.78 19.24
N LYS A 428 -29.46 6.53 19.69
CA LYS A 428 -29.86 6.17 21.06
C LYS A 428 -28.68 6.12 22.04
N GLY A 429 -27.48 6.49 21.62
CA GLY A 429 -26.25 6.46 22.43
C GLY A 429 -25.83 5.05 22.83
N LYS A 430 -26.17 4.03 22.02
CA LYS A 430 -25.85 2.62 22.30
C LYS A 430 -24.58 2.13 21.59
N LEU A 431 -24.07 2.91 20.65
CA LEU A 431 -22.83 2.67 19.91
C LEU A 431 -22.07 3.99 19.82
N GLU A 432 -20.75 3.92 19.97
CA GLU A 432 -19.83 5.05 19.74
C GLU A 432 -19.60 5.26 18.23
N ASP A 433 -19.25 6.48 17.82
CA ASP A 433 -19.05 6.83 16.41
C ASP A 433 -18.03 5.93 15.71
N LYS A 434 -16.98 5.51 16.42
CA LYS A 434 -15.95 4.59 15.89
C LYS A 434 -16.51 3.17 15.64
N GLU A 435 -17.42 2.69 16.50
CA GLU A 435 -18.02 1.36 16.39
C GLU A 435 -19.04 1.34 15.24
N VAL A 436 -19.80 2.42 15.08
CA VAL A 436 -20.75 2.57 13.97
C VAL A 436 -20.03 2.61 12.64
N GLU A 437 -18.97 3.41 12.54
CA GLU A 437 -18.17 3.55 11.32
C GLU A 437 -17.65 2.19 10.85
N CYS A 438 -17.04 1.45 11.78
CA CYS A 438 -16.52 0.10 11.61
C CYS A 438 -17.61 -0.93 11.17
N ILE A 439 -18.75 -0.97 11.87
CA ILE A 439 -19.84 -1.92 11.58
C ILE A 439 -20.49 -1.62 10.22
N VAL A 440 -20.71 -0.34 9.91
CA VAL A 440 -21.38 0.07 8.66
C VAL A 440 -20.45 -0.15 7.46
N SER A 441 -19.15 0.14 7.58
CA SER A 441 -18.21 -0.05 6.48
C SER A 441 -18.16 -1.50 6.01
N GLU A 442 -18.10 -2.46 6.93
CA GLU A 442 -18.08 -3.89 6.58
C GLU A 442 -19.37 -4.39 5.96
N THR A 443 -20.49 -3.89 6.48
CA THR A 443 -21.79 -4.26 5.93
C THR A 443 -21.91 -3.75 4.50
N GLN A 444 -21.44 -2.52 4.25
CA GLN A 444 -21.44 -1.92 2.93
C GLN A 444 -20.50 -2.64 1.97
N ARG A 445 -19.29 -3.01 2.41
CA ARG A 445 -18.38 -3.88 1.63
C ARG A 445 -19.05 -5.18 1.19
N SER A 446 -19.70 -5.87 2.12
CA SER A 446 -20.39 -7.14 1.82
C SER A 446 -21.52 -6.93 0.81
N ILE A 447 -22.27 -5.84 0.94
CA ILE A 447 -23.31 -5.45 -0.01
C ILE A 447 -22.71 -5.17 -1.40
N ASP A 448 -21.59 -4.44 -1.45
CA ASP A 448 -20.94 -4.07 -2.71
C ASP A 448 -20.41 -5.31 -3.45
N LEU A 449 -19.79 -6.26 -2.74
CA LEU A 449 -19.37 -7.56 -3.28
C LEU A 449 -20.53 -8.41 -3.83
N MET A 450 -21.74 -8.24 -3.31
CA MET A 450 -22.96 -8.88 -3.81
C MET A 450 -23.57 -8.15 -5.02
N LYS A 451 -23.27 -6.85 -5.19
CA LYS A 451 -23.83 -6.00 -6.26
C LYS A 451 -22.99 -5.99 -7.54
N ILE A 452 -21.78 -6.57 -7.54
CA ILE A 452 -20.92 -6.68 -8.73
C ILE A 452 -21.61 -7.56 -9.79
N PRO A 453 -21.99 -7.02 -10.96
CA PRO A 453 -22.55 -7.81 -12.05
C PRO A 453 -21.42 -8.64 -12.70
N ASP A 454 -21.70 -9.92 -12.94
CA ASP A 454 -20.86 -10.91 -13.63
C ASP A 454 -19.64 -11.45 -12.84
N ARG A 455 -19.91 -12.46 -12.00
CA ARG A 455 -18.92 -13.46 -11.59
C ARG A 455 -18.88 -14.58 -12.65
N ILE A 456 -18.20 -14.33 -13.77
CA ILE A 456 -17.86 -15.35 -14.78
C ILE A 456 -16.36 -15.51 -14.83
#